data_AF-A0A2E4MEV7-F1
#
_entry.id   AF-A0A2E4MEV7-F1
#
_cell.length_a   1.000
_cell.length_b   1.000
_cell.length_c   1.000
_cell.angle_alpha   90.00
_cell.angle_beta   90.00
_cell.angle_gamma   90.00
#
_symmetry.space_group_name_H-M   'P 1'
#
loop_
_entity.id
_entity.type
_entity.pdbx_description
1 polymer ?
#
loop_
_entity_poly.entity_id
_entity_poly.type
_entity_poly.pdbx_seq_one_letter_code
_entity_poly.pdbx_strand_id
1 'polypeptide(L)'
;MKKVIIKSIFILACFSTVVFAQQQRIMWKKLVDKKGIMYASGQKKPYTGRVFDNYRNKGRKLTGAFRNGKKHGEWTYWRENGKTDREESYLQGNKDGSWVYYDDNGNRLKLEKYQKGKNTGAKIYYYDNGKTEREEFHLKEQRDGKWTTWYYNGKKEKEEFYKKGKKVGKWNYYTEKGRKESIISYQNNSKDGKSTYFFSNTSKKEREESWKRNIENGLWTWWSDKGKKTKEGNYKAGQKHGLWTSYNVNGRKIEESQWKNGELYGKSTLWDKSGNKSIIKSFKEDEKDGLWVWWSTSGRKIKEGNFKLGKKNGKWTYFHPNGKKKRVENYIRDRKNGKLILWYENGQKQREESYKNGDKHGKWIYWFDNGRLEKEEKFSNGVQTDGKHYDYFDN
;
A
#
# COMPACT_ATOMS: atom_id res chain seq x y z
N MET A 1 5.76 -57.46 21.43
CA MET A 1 5.72 -56.00 21.64
C MET A 1 4.56 -55.38 20.89
N LYS A 2 3.50 -54.98 21.59
CA LYS A 2 2.73 -53.73 21.40
C LYS A 2 1.50 -53.80 22.30
N LYS A 3 1.54 -53.02 23.39
CA LYS A 3 0.45 -52.79 24.33
C LYS A 3 -0.67 -52.03 23.61
N VAL A 4 -1.88 -52.59 23.60
CA VAL A 4 -3.11 -51.82 23.37
C VAL A 4 -3.59 -51.36 24.74
N ILE A 5 -3.41 -50.08 25.03
CA ILE A 5 -3.88 -49.45 26.26
C ILE A 5 -5.34 -49.02 26.02
N ILE A 6 -6.27 -49.81 26.56
CA ILE A 6 -7.67 -49.42 26.72
C ILE A 6 -7.72 -48.43 27.90
N LYS A 7 -7.97 -47.15 27.62
CA LYS A 7 -8.27 -46.16 28.65
C LYS A 7 -9.74 -46.28 29.03
N SER A 8 -10.02 -47.06 30.07
CA SER A 8 -11.28 -47.05 30.80
C SER A 8 -11.42 -45.70 31.52
N ILE A 9 -12.43 -44.91 31.16
CA ILE A 9 -12.81 -43.72 31.93
C ILE A 9 -13.77 -44.18 33.03
N PHE A 10 -13.31 -44.09 34.27
CA PHE A 10 -14.12 -44.21 35.48
C PHE A 10 -15.13 -43.05 35.53
N ILE A 11 -16.42 -43.36 35.38
CA ILE A 11 -17.51 -42.45 35.77
C ILE A 11 -17.79 -42.76 37.24
N LEU A 12 -17.22 -41.95 38.13
CA LEU A 12 -17.55 -41.98 39.55
C LEU A 12 -18.91 -41.28 39.74
N ALA A 13 -19.99 -42.05 39.68
CA ALA A 13 -21.33 -41.58 40.01
C ALA A 13 -21.50 -41.56 41.54
N CYS A 14 -21.08 -40.46 42.18
CA CYS A 14 -21.52 -40.15 43.54
C CYS A 14 -22.99 -39.72 43.51
N PHE A 15 -23.88 -40.69 43.71
CA PHE A 15 -25.26 -40.45 44.11
C PHE A 15 -25.27 -39.82 45.51
N SER A 16 -25.31 -38.48 45.56
CA SER A 16 -25.89 -37.78 46.70
C SER A 16 -27.28 -37.31 46.27
N THR A 17 -28.28 -37.98 46.80
CA THR A 17 -29.71 -37.72 46.57
C THR A 17 -30.10 -36.42 47.25
N VAL A 18 -29.75 -35.29 46.65
CA VAL A 18 -30.54 -34.07 46.87
C VAL A 18 -31.77 -34.22 45.99
N VAL A 19 -32.89 -34.60 46.61
CA VAL A 19 -34.23 -34.50 46.04
C VAL A 19 -34.49 -33.01 45.79
N PHE A 20 -33.97 -32.47 44.68
CA PHE A 20 -34.55 -31.28 44.09
C PHE A 20 -35.91 -31.73 43.58
N ALA A 21 -36.95 -31.46 44.39
CA ALA A 21 -38.32 -31.44 43.92
C ALA A 21 -38.31 -30.84 42.52
N GLN A 22 -38.70 -31.63 41.53
CA GLN A 22 -38.71 -31.23 40.12
C GLN A 22 -39.62 -30.01 40.04
N GLN A 23 -39.02 -28.82 40.12
CA GLN A 23 -39.75 -27.60 40.42
C GLN A 23 -40.76 -27.42 39.29
N GLN A 24 -42.04 -27.63 39.63
CA GLN A 24 -43.09 -27.84 38.66
C GLN A 24 -43.10 -26.64 37.72
N ARG A 25 -42.82 -26.88 36.43
CA ARG A 25 -42.82 -25.79 35.45
C ARG A 25 -44.23 -25.25 35.33
N ILE A 26 -44.40 -23.93 35.40
CA ILE A 26 -45.72 -23.30 35.27
C ILE A 26 -45.89 -22.68 33.89
N MET A 27 -47.14 -22.60 33.43
CA MET A 27 -47.45 -21.84 32.22
C MET A 27 -47.29 -20.34 32.48
N TRP A 28 -46.75 -19.60 31.52
CA TRP A 28 -46.55 -18.16 31.58
C TRP A 28 -47.83 -17.42 31.96
N LYS A 29 -48.99 -17.83 31.42
CA LYS A 29 -50.30 -17.27 31.74
C LYS A 29 -50.74 -17.41 33.20
N LYS A 30 -50.09 -18.25 34.00
CA LYS A 30 -50.32 -18.39 35.45
C LYS A 30 -49.45 -17.45 36.28
N LEU A 31 -48.59 -16.65 35.64
CA LEU A 31 -47.81 -15.61 36.29
C LEU A 31 -48.55 -14.27 36.22
N VAL A 32 -48.41 -13.49 37.29
CA VAL A 32 -48.91 -12.13 37.42
C VAL A 32 -47.71 -11.21 37.61
N ASP A 33 -47.61 -10.19 36.76
CA ASP A 33 -46.61 -9.13 36.92
C ASP A 33 -47.10 -8.12 37.97
N LYS A 34 -46.27 -7.85 38.97
CA LYS A 34 -46.44 -6.76 39.92
C LYS A 34 -45.18 -5.89 39.90
N LYS A 35 -45.22 -4.79 39.15
CA LYS A 35 -44.11 -3.81 39.03
C LYS A 35 -42.79 -4.44 38.55
N GLY A 36 -42.83 -5.34 37.57
CA GLY A 36 -41.67 -6.01 36.97
C GLY A 36 -41.18 -7.24 37.74
N ILE A 37 -41.92 -7.68 38.78
CA ILE A 37 -41.64 -8.88 39.55
C ILE A 37 -42.77 -9.87 39.32
N MET A 38 -42.43 -11.07 38.84
CA MET A 38 -43.40 -12.12 38.54
C MET A 38 -43.75 -12.94 39.77
N TYR A 39 -45.05 -13.17 39.97
CA TYR A 39 -45.61 -14.03 41.02
C TYR A 39 -46.44 -15.13 40.36
N ALA A 40 -46.40 -16.35 40.88
CA ALA A 40 -47.41 -17.33 40.50
C ALA A 40 -48.77 -16.91 41.09
N SER A 41 -49.86 -17.12 40.34
CA SER A 41 -51.21 -16.76 40.80
C SER A 41 -51.48 -17.35 42.20
N GLY A 42 -51.96 -16.50 43.11
CA GLY A 42 -52.20 -16.85 44.52
C GLY A 42 -50.96 -16.84 45.43
N GLN A 43 -49.74 -16.70 44.90
CA GLN A 43 -48.52 -16.67 45.73
C GLN A 43 -48.14 -15.26 46.18
N LYS A 44 -47.71 -15.16 47.45
CA LYS A 44 -47.18 -13.92 48.06
C LYS A 44 -45.68 -13.71 47.79
N LYS A 45 -44.92 -14.78 47.54
CA LYS A 45 -43.47 -14.71 47.28
C LYS A 45 -43.21 -14.60 45.77
N PRO A 46 -42.18 -13.83 45.34
CA PRO A 46 -41.77 -13.78 43.94
C PRO A 46 -41.44 -15.18 43.40
N TYR A 47 -41.85 -15.45 42.17
CA TYR A 47 -41.73 -16.77 41.57
C TYR A 47 -40.26 -17.14 41.32
N THR A 48 -39.90 -18.36 41.71
CA THR A 48 -38.62 -18.98 41.35
C THR A 48 -38.91 -20.35 40.77
N GLY A 49 -38.43 -20.63 39.56
CA GLY A 49 -38.66 -21.89 38.87
C GLY A 49 -38.74 -21.74 37.35
N ARG A 50 -38.98 -22.86 36.66
CA ARG A 50 -39.08 -22.90 35.20
C ARG A 50 -40.46 -22.49 34.71
N VAL A 51 -40.52 -21.75 33.61
CA VAL A 51 -41.75 -21.30 32.97
C VAL A 51 -41.77 -21.74 31.51
N PHE A 52 -42.96 -21.90 30.94
CA PHE A 52 -43.14 -22.08 29.51
C PHE A 52 -44.44 -21.47 29.00
N ASP A 53 -44.53 -21.26 27.70
CA ASP A 53 -45.79 -20.95 27.01
C ASP A 53 -45.91 -21.77 25.73
N ASN A 54 -47.13 -21.95 25.23
CA ASN A 54 -47.42 -22.69 24.01
C ASN A 54 -48.30 -21.84 23.06
N TYR A 55 -48.18 -22.10 21.76
CA TYR A 55 -49.09 -21.60 20.73
C TYR A 55 -50.46 -22.29 20.79
N ARG A 56 -51.43 -21.76 20.03
CA ARG A 56 -52.77 -22.36 19.90
C ARG A 56 -52.70 -23.79 19.35
N ASN A 57 -51.77 -24.05 18.44
CA ASN A 57 -51.49 -25.38 17.87
C ASN A 57 -50.75 -26.34 18.84
N LYS A 58 -50.61 -25.98 20.12
CA LYS A 58 -49.87 -26.71 21.17
C LYS A 58 -48.34 -26.78 20.98
N GLY A 59 -47.80 -26.17 19.93
CA GLY A 59 -46.35 -25.99 19.76
C GLY A 59 -45.76 -25.12 20.87
N ARG A 60 -44.49 -25.35 21.24
CA ARG A 60 -43.81 -24.55 22.26
C ARG A 60 -43.64 -23.12 21.74
N LYS A 61 -43.97 -22.12 22.55
CA LYS A 61 -43.75 -20.69 22.23
C LYS A 61 -42.51 -20.14 22.93
N LEU A 62 -42.34 -20.49 24.21
CA LEU A 62 -41.14 -20.12 24.97
C LEU A 62 -40.89 -21.07 26.15
N THR A 63 -39.66 -21.05 26.66
CA THR A 63 -39.25 -21.66 27.91
C THR A 63 -38.15 -20.83 28.56
N GLY A 64 -38.07 -20.84 29.88
CA GLY A 64 -37.02 -20.15 30.62
C GLY A 64 -37.16 -20.38 32.12
N ALA A 65 -36.47 -19.55 32.91
CA ALA A 65 -36.58 -19.60 34.36
C ALA A 65 -36.65 -18.19 34.97
N PHE A 66 -37.37 -18.11 36.08
CA PHE A 66 -37.38 -16.96 36.97
C PHE A 66 -36.60 -17.29 38.24
N ARG A 67 -35.92 -16.28 38.78
CA ARG A 67 -35.35 -16.29 40.13
C ARG A 67 -35.79 -15.00 40.82
N ASN A 68 -36.46 -15.13 41.96
CA ASN A 68 -37.07 -14.01 42.70
C ASN A 68 -37.93 -13.09 41.82
N GLY A 69 -38.75 -13.69 40.95
CA GLY A 69 -39.66 -13.01 40.05
C GLY A 69 -39.00 -12.29 38.87
N LYS A 70 -37.68 -12.39 38.69
CA LYS A 70 -36.94 -11.83 37.56
C LYS A 70 -36.38 -12.90 36.64
N LYS A 71 -36.33 -12.65 35.32
CA LYS A 71 -35.77 -13.61 34.35
C LYS A 71 -34.34 -13.99 34.73
N HIS A 72 -34.01 -15.28 34.64
CA HIS A 72 -32.70 -15.81 35.04
C HIS A 72 -32.33 -17.03 34.18
N GLY A 73 -31.06 -17.11 33.78
CA GLY A 73 -30.55 -18.16 32.90
C GLY A 73 -30.99 -18.00 31.44
N GLU A 74 -30.94 -19.10 30.72
CA GLU A 74 -31.26 -19.19 29.29
C GLU A 74 -32.77 -19.25 29.04
N TRP A 75 -33.19 -18.52 28.01
CA TRP A 75 -34.55 -18.44 27.51
C TRP A 75 -34.54 -18.80 26.03
N THR A 76 -35.47 -19.66 25.63
CA THR A 76 -35.63 -20.04 24.22
C THR A 76 -37.04 -19.68 23.79
N TYR A 77 -37.14 -19.10 22.59
CA TYR A 77 -38.40 -18.75 21.94
C TYR A 77 -38.45 -19.47 20.60
N TRP A 78 -39.62 -19.96 20.25
CA TRP A 78 -39.87 -20.65 18.99
C TRP A 78 -40.94 -19.92 18.21
N ARG A 79 -40.89 -20.00 16.88
CA ARG A 79 -41.95 -19.57 15.97
C ARG A 79 -43.09 -20.59 15.96
N GLU A 80 -44.25 -20.24 15.41
CA GLU A 80 -45.42 -21.12 15.37
C GLU A 80 -45.18 -22.41 14.55
N ASN A 81 -44.22 -22.37 13.61
CA ASN A 81 -43.75 -23.53 12.84
C ASN A 81 -42.76 -24.44 13.61
N GLY A 82 -42.47 -24.14 14.88
CA GLY A 82 -41.60 -24.94 15.74
C GLY A 82 -40.09 -24.65 15.60
N LYS A 83 -39.67 -23.83 14.63
CA LYS A 83 -38.26 -23.41 14.52
C LYS A 83 -37.91 -22.39 15.59
N THR A 84 -36.67 -22.43 16.09
CA THR A 84 -36.20 -21.45 17.07
C THR A 84 -36.27 -20.05 16.46
N ASP A 85 -36.81 -19.09 17.19
CA ASP A 85 -36.83 -17.67 16.83
C ASP A 85 -35.59 -16.98 17.40
N ARG A 86 -35.37 -17.17 18.70
CA ARG A 86 -34.23 -16.60 19.42
C ARG A 86 -33.95 -17.32 20.74
N GLU A 87 -32.72 -17.16 21.20
CA GLU A 87 -32.25 -17.56 22.52
C GLU A 87 -31.71 -16.32 23.24
N GLU A 88 -32.08 -16.14 24.50
CA GLU A 88 -31.73 -14.97 25.30
C GLU A 88 -31.20 -15.42 26.66
N SER A 89 -30.19 -14.74 27.19
CA SER A 89 -29.64 -15.04 28.51
C SER A 89 -29.80 -13.85 29.46
N TYR A 90 -30.17 -14.15 30.71
CA TYR A 90 -30.51 -13.17 31.74
C TYR A 90 -29.88 -13.47 33.09
N LEU A 91 -29.46 -12.41 33.78
CA LEU A 91 -29.03 -12.45 35.17
C LEU A 91 -29.89 -11.50 36.01
N GLN A 92 -30.85 -12.05 36.76
CA GLN A 92 -31.72 -11.30 37.68
C GLN A 92 -32.49 -10.17 36.98
N GLY A 93 -33.06 -10.47 35.82
CA GLY A 93 -33.84 -9.54 34.99
C GLY A 93 -32.99 -8.73 34.01
N ASN A 94 -31.69 -8.64 34.22
CA ASN A 94 -30.78 -7.94 33.30
C ASN A 94 -30.32 -8.86 32.18
N LYS A 95 -30.19 -8.35 30.95
CA LYS A 95 -29.57 -9.08 29.85
C LYS A 95 -28.12 -9.42 30.22
N ASP A 96 -27.73 -10.68 30.14
CA ASP A 96 -26.39 -11.12 30.53
C ASP A 96 -26.06 -12.41 29.79
N GLY A 97 -24.95 -12.46 29.05
CA GLY A 97 -24.61 -13.59 28.18
C GLY A 97 -24.90 -13.34 26.69
N SER A 98 -25.10 -14.43 25.95
CA SER A 98 -25.29 -14.38 24.49
C SER A 98 -26.78 -14.35 24.14
N TRP A 99 -27.13 -13.53 23.16
CA TRP A 99 -28.47 -13.43 22.60
C TRP A 99 -28.38 -13.82 21.13
N VAL A 100 -28.98 -14.96 20.77
CA VAL A 100 -28.87 -15.56 19.43
C VAL A 100 -30.20 -15.43 18.72
N TYR A 101 -30.18 -14.98 17.48
CA TYR A 101 -31.36 -14.82 16.62
C TYR A 101 -31.24 -15.78 15.45
N TYR A 102 -32.38 -16.35 15.05
CA TYR A 102 -32.46 -17.33 13.98
C TYR A 102 -33.35 -16.82 12.85
N ASP A 103 -33.02 -17.19 11.61
CA ASP A 103 -33.84 -16.91 10.42
C ASP A 103 -35.10 -17.79 10.38
N ASP A 104 -35.94 -17.63 9.34
CA ASP A 104 -37.14 -18.46 9.16
C ASP A 104 -36.82 -19.93 8.84
N ASN A 105 -35.57 -20.23 8.50
CA ASN A 105 -35.07 -21.57 8.25
C ASN A 105 -34.53 -22.27 9.51
N GLY A 106 -34.32 -21.52 10.60
CA GLY A 106 -33.72 -22.01 11.83
C GLY A 106 -32.18 -21.93 11.84
N ASN A 107 -31.57 -21.26 10.86
CA ASN A 107 -30.14 -20.98 10.84
C ASN A 107 -29.86 -19.77 11.72
N ARG A 108 -28.69 -19.75 12.37
CA ARG A 108 -28.25 -18.58 13.14
C ARG A 108 -28.10 -17.40 12.20
N LEU A 109 -28.74 -16.29 12.53
CA LEU A 109 -28.68 -15.04 11.79
C LEU A 109 -27.68 -14.09 12.45
N LYS A 110 -27.78 -13.94 13.78
CA LYS A 110 -27.03 -12.94 14.54
C LYS A 110 -26.84 -13.37 16.00
N LEU A 111 -25.72 -13.00 16.60
CA LEU A 111 -25.44 -13.10 18.02
C LEU A 111 -25.06 -11.73 18.57
N GLU A 112 -25.63 -11.35 19.72
CA GLU A 112 -25.27 -10.17 20.49
C GLU A 112 -24.77 -10.59 21.88
N LYS A 113 -23.77 -9.87 22.42
CA LYS A 113 -23.25 -10.15 23.77
C LYS A 113 -23.63 -9.04 24.75
N TYR A 114 -24.09 -9.44 25.93
CA TYR A 114 -24.46 -8.54 27.02
C TYR A 114 -23.71 -8.90 28.30
N GLN A 115 -23.38 -7.90 29.10
CA GLN A 115 -22.81 -8.08 30.43
C GLN A 115 -23.49 -7.11 31.40
N LYS A 116 -24.14 -7.65 32.44
CA LYS A 116 -24.84 -6.89 33.49
C LYS A 116 -25.82 -5.84 32.93
N GLY A 117 -26.61 -6.23 31.93
CA GLY A 117 -27.62 -5.39 31.28
C GLY A 117 -27.07 -4.46 30.19
N LYS A 118 -25.76 -4.36 30.02
CA LYS A 118 -25.13 -3.51 28.99
C LYS A 118 -24.72 -4.35 27.79
N ASN A 119 -25.02 -3.86 26.59
CA ASN A 119 -24.49 -4.44 25.35
C ASN A 119 -22.96 -4.26 25.38
N THR A 120 -22.19 -5.33 25.18
CA THR A 120 -20.71 -5.26 25.15
C THR A 120 -20.18 -4.61 23.87
N GLY A 121 -21.08 -4.34 22.91
CA GLY A 121 -20.78 -3.81 21.60
C GLY A 121 -20.58 -4.89 20.54
N ALA A 122 -20.31 -6.14 20.96
CA ALA A 122 -19.99 -7.24 20.07
C ALA A 122 -21.27 -7.81 19.42
N LYS A 123 -21.31 -7.77 18.09
CA LYS A 123 -22.33 -8.38 17.23
C LYS A 123 -21.66 -9.31 16.24
N ILE A 124 -22.14 -10.54 16.13
CA ILE A 124 -21.64 -11.54 15.18
C ILE A 124 -22.79 -11.90 14.24
N TYR A 125 -22.55 -11.88 12.94
CA TYR A 125 -23.50 -12.30 11.91
C TYR A 125 -22.98 -13.56 11.25
N TYR A 126 -23.90 -14.39 10.76
CA TYR A 126 -23.59 -15.67 10.17
C TYR A 126 -24.20 -15.76 8.77
N TYR A 127 -23.48 -16.46 7.89
CA TYR A 127 -24.04 -16.94 6.64
C TYR A 127 -25.06 -18.06 6.89
N ASP A 128 -25.89 -18.33 5.89
CA ASP A 128 -26.82 -19.46 5.87
C ASP A 128 -26.13 -20.82 6.05
N ASN A 129 -24.87 -20.95 5.63
CA ASN A 129 -24.01 -22.13 5.87
C ASN A 129 -23.50 -22.26 7.33
N GLY A 130 -23.90 -21.34 8.22
CA GLY A 130 -23.53 -21.32 9.64
C GLY A 130 -22.14 -20.77 9.96
N LYS A 131 -21.31 -20.43 8.96
CA LYS A 131 -20.02 -19.75 9.18
C LYS A 131 -20.24 -18.28 9.50
N THR A 132 -19.31 -17.69 10.24
CA THR A 132 -19.34 -16.26 10.55
C THR A 132 -19.17 -15.44 9.27
N GLU A 133 -20.07 -14.49 9.04
CA GLU A 133 -19.98 -13.48 7.99
C GLU A 133 -19.16 -12.29 8.48
N ARG A 134 -19.54 -11.71 9.62
CA ARG A 134 -18.86 -10.55 10.18
C ARG A 134 -19.02 -10.43 11.68
N GLU A 135 -18.04 -9.80 12.29
CA GLU A 135 -17.97 -9.48 13.72
C GLU A 135 -17.72 -7.97 13.84
N GLU A 136 -18.62 -7.30 14.55
CA GLU A 136 -18.67 -5.86 14.70
C GLU A 136 -18.61 -5.49 16.18
N PHE A 137 -17.92 -4.40 16.48
CA PHE A 137 -17.85 -3.85 17.84
C PHE A 137 -18.34 -2.40 17.85
N HIS A 138 -19.26 -2.10 18.75
CA HIS A 138 -19.88 -0.78 18.89
C HIS A 138 -19.79 -0.27 20.32
N LEU A 139 -19.37 0.99 20.49
CA LEU A 139 -19.43 1.69 21.77
C LEU A 139 -20.32 2.91 21.62
N LYS A 140 -21.40 3.00 22.42
CA LYS A 140 -22.41 4.07 22.34
C LYS A 140 -22.93 4.27 20.91
N GLU A 141 -23.33 3.17 20.26
CA GLU A 141 -23.86 3.13 18.88
C GLU A 141 -22.87 3.52 17.77
N GLN A 142 -21.62 3.85 18.11
CA GLN A 142 -20.57 4.15 17.13
C GLN A 142 -19.66 2.93 16.95
N ARG A 143 -19.10 2.75 15.74
CA ARG A 143 -18.08 1.72 15.50
C ARG A 143 -16.86 1.97 16.39
N ASP A 144 -16.46 0.98 17.18
CA ASP A 144 -15.30 1.09 18.05
C ASP A 144 -14.65 -0.28 18.24
N GLY A 145 -13.34 -0.36 18.06
CA GLY A 145 -12.60 -1.61 18.10
C GLY A 145 -12.41 -2.25 16.73
N LYS A 146 -12.09 -3.55 16.75
CA LYS A 146 -11.73 -4.33 15.57
C LYS A 146 -12.98 -4.93 14.92
N TRP A 147 -13.19 -4.65 13.65
CA TRP A 147 -14.23 -5.30 12.85
C TRP A 147 -13.59 -6.33 11.94
N THR A 148 -14.22 -7.49 11.80
CA THR A 148 -13.72 -8.55 10.92
C THR A 148 -14.85 -9.03 10.02
N THR A 149 -14.56 -9.21 8.75
CA THR A 149 -15.47 -9.84 7.78
C THR A 149 -14.76 -11.03 7.17
N TRP A 150 -15.50 -12.10 6.93
CA TRP A 150 -15.04 -13.33 6.32
C TRP A 150 -15.83 -13.59 5.04
N TYR A 151 -15.19 -14.20 4.05
CA TYR A 151 -15.86 -14.75 2.89
C TYR A 151 -16.76 -15.93 3.28
N TYR A 152 -17.68 -16.28 2.38
CA TYR A 152 -18.57 -17.44 2.51
C TYR A 152 -17.83 -18.75 2.82
N ASN A 153 -16.60 -18.89 2.32
CA ASN A 153 -15.75 -20.06 2.57
C ASN A 153 -15.14 -20.11 4.00
N GLY A 154 -15.28 -19.04 4.79
CA GLY A 154 -14.77 -18.90 6.16
C GLY A 154 -13.37 -18.28 6.27
N LYS A 155 -12.73 -17.91 5.15
CA LYS A 155 -11.46 -17.17 5.17
C LYS A 155 -11.74 -15.69 5.37
N LYS A 156 -10.83 -14.98 6.04
CA LYS A 156 -10.97 -13.54 6.26
C LYS A 156 -11.02 -12.80 4.93
N GLU A 157 -11.92 -11.83 4.82
CA GLU A 157 -11.99 -10.84 3.74
C GLU A 157 -11.25 -9.58 4.17
N LYS A 158 -11.56 -9.07 5.37
CA LYS A 158 -10.97 -7.83 5.89
C LYS A 158 -10.99 -7.76 7.41
N GLU A 159 -10.01 -7.05 7.94
CA GLU A 159 -9.91 -6.65 9.34
C GLU A 159 -9.76 -5.13 9.38
N GLU A 160 -10.73 -4.46 9.96
CA GLU A 160 -10.81 -3.00 10.06
C GLU A 160 -10.75 -2.58 11.53
N PHE A 161 -10.30 -1.36 11.79
CA PHE A 161 -10.20 -0.83 13.14
C PHE A 161 -10.79 0.57 13.22
N TYR A 162 -11.65 0.77 14.22
CA TYR A 162 -12.37 2.02 14.44
C TYR A 162 -12.15 2.52 15.87
N LYS A 163 -12.21 3.84 16.04
CA LYS A 163 -12.26 4.50 17.35
C LYS A 163 -13.25 5.64 17.26
N LYS A 164 -14.35 5.57 18.03
CA LYS A 164 -15.45 6.56 17.99
C LYS A 164 -15.93 6.86 16.56
N GLY A 165 -16.20 5.80 15.79
CA GLY A 165 -16.66 5.88 14.40
C GLY A 165 -15.58 6.22 13.35
N LYS A 166 -14.35 6.57 13.75
CA LYS A 166 -13.29 6.95 12.82
C LYS A 166 -12.35 5.78 12.51
N LYS A 167 -11.92 5.66 11.25
CA LYS A 167 -10.91 4.68 10.81
C LYS A 167 -9.56 5.00 11.47
N VAL A 168 -8.96 3.99 12.09
CA VAL A 168 -7.65 4.07 12.76
C VAL A 168 -6.87 2.78 12.53
N GLY A 169 -5.56 2.81 12.79
CA GLY A 169 -4.71 1.61 12.78
C GLY A 169 -4.51 1.00 11.40
N LYS A 170 -4.09 -0.27 11.37
CA LYS A 170 -3.80 -1.00 10.14
C LYS A 170 -4.97 -1.87 9.74
N TRP A 171 -5.57 -1.55 8.61
CA TRP A 171 -6.63 -2.35 8.02
C TRP A 171 -6.02 -3.40 7.10
N ASN A 172 -6.39 -4.66 7.28
CA ASN A 172 -5.88 -5.77 6.47
C ASN A 172 -6.97 -6.24 5.52
N TYR A 173 -6.61 -6.47 4.26
CA TYR A 173 -7.49 -7.01 3.23
C TYR A 173 -6.88 -8.29 2.68
N TYR A 174 -7.74 -9.24 2.35
CA TYR A 174 -7.36 -10.58 1.95
C TYR A 174 -8.17 -10.98 0.73
N THR A 175 -7.56 -11.77 -0.13
CA THR A 175 -8.24 -12.46 -1.24
C THR A 175 -9.09 -13.60 -0.71
N GLU A 176 -10.04 -14.08 -1.52
CA GLU A 176 -10.87 -15.25 -1.18
C GLU A 176 -10.04 -16.53 -0.95
N LYS A 177 -8.83 -16.61 -1.52
CA LYS A 177 -7.88 -17.70 -1.27
C LYS A 177 -7.18 -17.59 0.10
N GLY A 178 -7.35 -16.48 0.82
CA GLY A 178 -6.78 -16.20 2.15
C GLY A 178 -5.41 -15.52 2.11
N ARG A 179 -4.96 -15.04 0.95
CA ARG A 179 -3.69 -14.31 0.80
C ARG A 179 -3.92 -12.83 1.08
N LYS A 180 -2.97 -12.16 1.74
CA LYS A 180 -3.03 -10.70 1.94
C LYS A 180 -3.00 -9.99 0.60
N GLU A 181 -3.92 -9.07 0.41
CA GLU A 181 -4.01 -8.19 -0.77
C GLU A 181 -3.44 -6.82 -0.44
N SER A 182 -3.82 -6.26 0.72
CA SER A 182 -3.28 -5.00 1.19
C SER A 182 -3.31 -4.84 2.70
N ILE A 183 -2.44 -3.95 3.20
CA ILE A 183 -2.44 -3.44 4.57
C ILE A 183 -2.45 -1.92 4.45
N ILE A 184 -3.49 -1.24 4.90
CA ILE A 184 -3.64 0.21 4.76
C ILE A 184 -3.64 0.84 6.16
N SER A 185 -2.76 1.81 6.39
CA SER A 185 -2.70 2.53 7.67
C SER A 185 -3.62 3.75 7.64
N TYR A 186 -4.53 3.86 8.60
CA TYR A 186 -5.45 4.97 8.76
C TYR A 186 -5.22 5.69 10.10
N GLN A 187 -5.42 7.01 10.08
CA GLN A 187 -5.57 7.84 11.26
C GLN A 187 -6.69 8.86 11.00
N ASN A 188 -7.71 8.88 11.86
CA ASN A 188 -8.84 9.81 11.75
C ASN A 188 -9.46 9.86 10.34
N ASN A 189 -9.85 8.70 9.80
CA ASN A 189 -10.43 8.53 8.45
C ASN A 189 -9.48 8.78 7.27
N SER A 190 -8.26 9.24 7.50
CA SER A 190 -7.29 9.51 6.44
C SER A 190 -6.21 8.43 6.40
N LYS A 191 -5.73 8.05 5.21
CA LYS A 191 -4.50 7.28 5.07
C LYS A 191 -3.36 8.06 5.72
N ASP A 192 -2.70 7.47 6.71
CA ASP A 192 -1.60 8.09 7.44
C ASP A 192 -0.64 6.97 7.89
N GLY A 193 0.63 7.10 7.50
CA GLY A 193 1.63 6.05 7.63
C GLY A 193 1.74 5.18 6.36
N LYS A 194 2.24 3.95 6.56
CA LYS A 194 2.57 3.05 5.45
C LYS A 194 1.39 2.20 5.02
N SER A 195 1.14 2.14 3.71
CA SER A 195 0.24 1.19 3.08
C SER A 195 1.07 0.21 2.24
N THR A 196 0.74 -1.08 2.29
CA THR A 196 1.45 -2.14 1.56
C THR A 196 0.46 -2.93 0.74
N TYR A 197 0.80 -3.18 -0.52
CA TYR A 197 0.01 -3.94 -1.47
C TYR A 197 0.82 -5.15 -1.91
N PHE A 198 0.13 -6.26 -2.17
CA PHE A 198 0.73 -7.54 -2.50
C PHE A 198 0.16 -8.06 -3.82
N PHE A 199 0.97 -8.77 -4.58
CA PHE A 199 0.51 -9.41 -5.81
C PHE A 199 -0.56 -10.48 -5.49
N SER A 200 -1.74 -10.41 -6.10
CA SER A 200 -2.87 -11.33 -5.85
C SER A 200 -2.50 -12.83 -5.95
N ASN A 201 -1.60 -13.16 -6.88
CA ASN A 201 -1.16 -14.54 -7.13
C ASN A 201 -0.04 -15.02 -6.19
N THR A 202 0.54 -14.15 -5.36
CA THR A 202 1.64 -14.50 -4.44
C THR A 202 1.43 -13.82 -3.08
N SER A 203 2.39 -13.94 -2.15
CA SER A 203 2.40 -13.15 -0.91
C SER A 203 3.52 -12.09 -0.92
N LYS A 204 4.10 -11.82 -2.10
CA LYS A 204 5.18 -10.85 -2.26
C LYS A 204 4.60 -9.44 -2.39
N LYS A 205 5.31 -8.46 -1.84
CA LYS A 205 4.95 -7.05 -1.97
C LYS A 205 4.98 -6.65 -3.45
N GLU A 206 3.95 -5.95 -3.89
CA GLU A 206 3.90 -5.23 -5.16
C GLU A 206 4.38 -3.80 -4.97
N ARG A 207 3.85 -3.12 -3.95
CA ARG A 207 4.24 -1.75 -3.62
C ARG A 207 3.99 -1.37 -2.17
N GLU A 208 4.73 -0.38 -1.71
CA GLU A 208 4.63 0.22 -0.39
C GLU A 208 4.60 1.73 -0.58
N GLU A 209 3.61 2.35 0.04
CA GLU A 209 3.26 3.75 -0.13
C GLU A 209 3.30 4.41 1.23
N SER A 210 3.90 5.58 1.32
CA SER A 210 3.88 6.39 2.54
C SER A 210 2.92 7.56 2.38
N TRP A 211 2.02 7.73 3.35
CA TRP A 211 0.93 8.69 3.34
C TRP A 211 0.95 9.59 4.57
N LYS A 212 0.52 10.83 4.41
CA LYS A 212 0.20 11.74 5.51
C LYS A 212 -1.12 12.44 5.21
N ARG A 213 -2.16 12.13 6.00
CA ARG A 213 -3.52 12.69 5.83
C ARG A 213 -4.04 12.62 4.38
N ASN A 214 -4.01 11.43 3.78
CA ASN A 214 -4.36 11.17 2.37
C ASN A 214 -3.45 11.81 1.32
N ILE A 215 -2.36 12.47 1.70
CA ILE A 215 -1.40 13.07 0.78
C ILE A 215 -0.14 12.18 0.73
N GLU A 216 0.37 11.93 -0.47
CA GLU A 216 1.59 11.14 -0.66
C GLU A 216 2.76 11.83 0.05
N ASN A 217 3.43 11.12 0.96
CA ASN A 217 4.47 11.69 1.79
C ASN A 217 5.41 10.61 2.35
N GLY A 218 6.69 10.71 2.02
CA GLY A 218 7.72 9.75 2.38
C GLY A 218 8.08 8.80 1.23
N LEU A 219 8.76 7.71 1.57
CA LEU A 219 9.29 6.76 0.60
C LEU A 219 8.20 5.86 0.02
N TRP A 220 8.23 5.74 -1.31
CA TRP A 220 7.44 4.80 -2.08
C TRP A 220 8.37 3.79 -2.75
N THR A 221 7.96 2.54 -2.80
CA THR A 221 8.75 1.46 -3.38
C THR A 221 7.85 0.49 -4.12
N TRP A 222 8.29 0.06 -5.29
CA TRP A 222 7.64 -0.93 -6.13
C TRP A 222 8.59 -2.12 -6.34
N TRP A 223 8.01 -3.31 -6.36
CA TRP A 223 8.70 -4.57 -6.58
C TRP A 223 8.07 -5.31 -7.75
N SER A 224 8.85 -6.20 -8.37
CA SER A 224 8.34 -7.21 -9.29
C SER A 224 7.72 -8.39 -8.54
N ASP A 225 6.95 -9.21 -9.25
CA ASP A 225 6.44 -10.51 -8.79
C ASP A 225 7.56 -11.47 -8.33
N LYS A 226 8.79 -11.27 -8.81
CA LYS A 226 9.98 -11.99 -8.36
C LYS A 226 10.53 -11.46 -7.03
N GLY A 227 10.11 -10.28 -6.58
CA GLY A 227 10.50 -9.65 -5.31
C GLY A 227 11.70 -8.69 -5.43
N LYS A 228 12.11 -8.33 -6.66
CA LYS A 228 13.17 -7.34 -6.89
C LYS A 228 12.56 -5.95 -7.01
N LYS A 229 13.20 -4.93 -6.43
CA LYS A 229 12.76 -3.54 -6.61
C LYS A 229 12.77 -3.19 -8.09
N THR A 230 11.73 -2.50 -8.55
CA THR A 230 11.61 -1.96 -9.91
C THR A 230 11.68 -0.45 -9.90
N LYS A 231 11.23 0.19 -8.81
CA LYS A 231 11.25 1.64 -8.65
C LYS A 231 11.22 2.01 -7.17
N GLU A 232 11.83 3.13 -6.82
CA GLU A 232 11.62 3.78 -5.52
C GLU A 232 11.84 5.28 -5.62
N GLY A 233 11.25 6.03 -4.71
CA GLY A 233 11.44 7.46 -4.60
C GLY A 233 10.58 8.08 -3.52
N ASN A 234 10.88 9.31 -3.15
CA ASN A 234 10.14 10.00 -2.09
C ASN A 234 9.12 10.97 -2.68
N TYR A 235 7.99 11.07 -1.98
CA TYR A 235 7.03 12.16 -2.14
C TYR A 235 7.12 13.11 -0.96
N LYS A 236 6.85 14.38 -1.23
CA LYS A 236 6.63 15.40 -0.21
C LYS A 236 5.40 16.20 -0.62
N ALA A 237 4.36 16.15 0.19
CA ALA A 237 3.09 16.84 -0.08
C ALA A 237 2.51 16.55 -1.48
N GLY A 238 2.50 15.28 -1.91
CA GLY A 238 1.94 14.86 -3.20
C GLY A 238 2.87 15.05 -4.39
N GLN A 239 4.07 15.60 -4.19
CA GLN A 239 5.01 15.88 -5.28
C GLN A 239 6.28 15.04 -5.14
N LYS A 240 6.86 14.61 -6.27
CA LYS A 240 8.16 13.93 -6.25
C LYS A 240 9.21 14.82 -5.60
N HIS A 241 9.99 14.25 -4.69
CA HIS A 241 11.01 14.96 -3.95
C HIS A 241 12.19 14.05 -3.66
N GLY A 242 13.41 14.57 -3.68
CA GLY A 242 14.63 13.81 -3.47
C GLY A 242 14.94 12.84 -4.61
N LEU A 243 15.64 11.75 -4.27
CA LEU A 243 16.13 10.79 -5.24
C LEU A 243 15.04 9.81 -5.67
N TRP A 244 14.89 9.63 -6.98
CA TRP A 244 14.04 8.62 -7.61
C TRP A 244 14.91 7.66 -8.41
N THR A 245 14.75 6.36 -8.18
CA THR A 245 15.55 5.32 -8.82
C THR A 245 14.65 4.29 -9.48
N SER A 246 14.98 3.91 -10.71
CA SER A 246 14.34 2.82 -11.45
C SER A 246 15.36 1.72 -11.70
N TYR A 247 14.89 0.47 -11.64
CA TYR A 247 15.71 -0.73 -11.78
C TYR A 247 15.15 -1.62 -12.90
N ASN A 248 16.02 -2.37 -13.56
CA ASN A 248 15.60 -3.42 -14.49
C ASN A 248 15.17 -4.71 -13.75
N VAL A 249 14.66 -5.68 -14.51
CA VAL A 249 14.23 -6.99 -13.99
C VAL A 249 15.30 -7.78 -13.23
N ASN A 250 16.58 -7.46 -13.45
CA ASN A 250 17.71 -8.08 -12.77
C ASN A 250 18.09 -7.36 -11.47
N GLY A 251 17.53 -6.18 -11.21
CA GLY A 251 17.82 -5.33 -10.04
C GLY A 251 18.94 -4.31 -10.26
N ARG A 252 19.43 -4.14 -11.49
CA ARG A 252 20.41 -3.10 -11.82
C ARG A 252 19.70 -1.77 -12.07
N LYS A 253 20.28 -0.66 -11.63
CA LYS A 253 19.77 0.69 -11.92
C LYS A 253 19.73 0.92 -13.43
N ILE A 254 18.66 1.55 -13.90
CA ILE A 254 18.53 2.03 -15.29
C ILE A 254 18.34 3.54 -15.34
N GLU A 255 17.84 4.12 -14.27
CA GLU A 255 17.65 5.56 -14.12
C GLU A 255 17.72 5.95 -12.65
N GLU A 256 18.32 7.11 -12.38
CA GLU A 256 18.34 7.76 -11.08
C GLU A 256 18.27 9.25 -11.32
N SER A 257 17.24 9.91 -10.79
CA SER A 257 16.94 11.31 -11.04
C SER A 257 16.64 12.01 -9.72
N GLN A 258 17.19 13.21 -9.54
CA GLN A 258 16.90 14.07 -8.40
C GLN A 258 15.70 14.97 -8.72
N TRP A 259 14.77 15.07 -7.76
CA TRP A 259 13.53 15.84 -7.88
C TRP A 259 13.39 16.83 -6.72
N LYS A 260 12.79 17.98 -6.99
CA LYS A 260 12.42 18.96 -5.98
C LYS A 260 11.06 19.55 -6.36
N ASN A 261 10.07 19.33 -5.50
CA ASN A 261 8.72 19.87 -5.67
C ASN A 261 8.10 19.50 -7.03
N GLY A 262 8.23 18.24 -7.42
CA GLY A 262 7.63 17.74 -8.66
C GLY A 262 8.47 17.97 -9.92
N GLU A 263 9.53 18.75 -9.86
CA GLU A 263 10.39 19.10 -11.00
C GLU A 263 11.76 18.41 -10.89
N LEU A 264 12.38 18.10 -12.02
CA LEU A 264 13.77 17.62 -12.08
C LEU A 264 14.71 18.72 -11.61
N TYR A 265 15.56 18.35 -10.66
CA TYR A 265 16.50 19.26 -10.03
C TYR A 265 17.83 18.56 -9.81
N GLY A 266 18.91 19.11 -10.32
CA GLY A 266 20.24 18.54 -10.21
C GLY A 266 20.46 17.42 -11.23
N LYS A 267 21.07 16.32 -10.77
CA LYS A 267 21.61 15.30 -11.66
C LYS A 267 20.62 14.16 -11.91
N SER A 268 20.51 13.76 -13.17
CA SER A 268 19.89 12.50 -13.62
C SER A 268 20.93 11.63 -14.32
N THR A 269 21.01 10.36 -13.95
CA THR A 269 21.94 9.37 -14.50
C THR A 269 21.14 8.22 -15.10
N LEU A 270 21.48 7.85 -16.33
CA LEU A 270 20.94 6.68 -17.01
C LEU A 270 22.06 5.64 -17.16
N TRP A 271 21.68 4.38 -17.07
CA TRP A 271 22.57 3.24 -17.29
C TRP A 271 22.05 2.39 -18.45
N ASP A 272 22.96 1.72 -19.14
CA ASP A 272 22.63 0.76 -20.20
C ASP A 272 22.23 -0.62 -19.63
N LYS A 273 21.90 -1.57 -20.51
CA LYS A 273 21.51 -2.94 -20.12
C LYS A 273 22.63 -3.70 -19.38
N SER A 274 23.88 -3.33 -19.63
CA SER A 274 25.07 -3.92 -19.00
C SER A 274 25.34 -3.33 -17.62
N GLY A 275 24.76 -2.17 -17.30
CA GLY A 275 24.96 -1.45 -16.04
C GLY A 275 26.03 -0.37 -16.13
N ASN A 276 26.52 -0.05 -17.32
CA ASN A 276 27.44 1.08 -17.54
C ASN A 276 26.64 2.38 -17.67
N LYS A 277 27.22 3.50 -17.25
CA LYS A 277 26.58 4.82 -17.42
C LYS A 277 26.43 5.09 -18.92
N SER A 278 25.23 5.45 -19.35
CA SER A 278 24.94 5.82 -20.73
C SER A 278 24.82 7.33 -20.89
N ILE A 279 24.17 8.02 -19.95
CA ILE A 279 23.96 9.47 -20.00
C ILE A 279 23.96 10.05 -18.58
N ILE A 280 24.60 11.21 -18.41
CA ILE A 280 24.38 12.13 -17.30
C ILE A 280 23.69 13.37 -17.87
N LYS A 281 22.63 13.80 -17.20
CA LYS A 281 21.87 15.00 -17.50
C LYS A 281 21.82 15.86 -16.24
N SER A 282 21.89 17.17 -16.40
CA SER A 282 21.73 18.12 -15.29
C SER A 282 20.57 19.06 -15.59
N PHE A 283 19.76 19.31 -14.58
CA PHE A 283 18.52 20.10 -14.64
C PHE A 283 18.43 21.12 -13.50
N LYS A 284 17.69 22.19 -13.73
CA LYS A 284 17.19 23.10 -12.71
C LYS A 284 15.74 23.44 -13.09
N GLU A 285 14.77 23.04 -12.27
CA GLU A 285 13.35 23.32 -12.49
C GLU A 285 12.90 22.82 -13.88
N ASP A 286 13.17 21.53 -14.16
CA ASP A 286 12.96 20.84 -15.45
C ASP A 286 13.75 21.39 -16.66
N GLU A 287 14.40 22.54 -16.53
CA GLU A 287 15.23 23.13 -17.58
C GLU A 287 16.65 22.55 -17.59
N LYS A 288 17.23 22.33 -18.78
CA LYS A 288 18.62 21.83 -18.87
C LYS A 288 19.59 22.88 -18.32
N ASP A 289 20.28 22.54 -17.24
CA ASP A 289 21.25 23.42 -16.59
C ASP A 289 22.37 22.57 -15.98
N GLY A 290 23.62 22.83 -16.39
CA GLY A 290 24.80 22.11 -15.94
C GLY A 290 25.32 21.06 -16.94
N LEU A 291 26.12 20.12 -16.42
CA LEU A 291 26.91 19.18 -17.22
C LEU A 291 26.05 18.05 -17.80
N TRP A 292 26.27 17.76 -19.08
CA TRP A 292 25.72 16.62 -19.79
C TRP A 292 26.87 15.80 -20.39
N VAL A 293 26.78 14.48 -20.24
CA VAL A 293 27.80 13.54 -20.73
C VAL A 293 27.10 12.33 -21.32
N TRP A 294 27.58 11.89 -22.49
CA TRP A 294 27.08 10.71 -23.18
C TRP A 294 28.21 9.71 -23.35
N TRP A 295 27.90 8.44 -23.14
CA TRP A 295 28.81 7.32 -23.36
C TRP A 295 28.25 6.36 -24.42
N SER A 296 29.16 5.65 -25.09
CA SER A 296 28.85 4.52 -25.95
C SER A 296 28.53 3.28 -25.12
N THR A 297 28.01 2.24 -25.78
CA THR A 297 27.83 0.91 -25.19
C THR A 297 29.15 0.26 -24.75
N SER A 298 30.28 0.68 -25.33
CA SER A 298 31.62 0.29 -24.91
C SER A 298 32.16 1.09 -23.71
N GLY A 299 31.38 2.04 -23.16
CA GLY A 299 31.76 2.85 -22.01
C GLY A 299 32.69 4.04 -22.32
N ARG A 300 32.97 4.33 -23.59
CA ARG A 300 33.77 5.50 -24.00
C ARG A 300 32.86 6.73 -24.13
N LYS A 301 33.36 7.92 -23.77
CA LYS A 301 32.60 9.16 -23.96
C LYS A 301 32.37 9.40 -25.45
N ILE A 302 31.16 9.82 -25.82
CA ILE A 302 30.79 10.26 -27.17
C ILE A 302 30.89 11.78 -27.26
N LYS A 303 30.31 12.46 -26.26
CA LYS A 303 30.37 13.92 -26.13
C LYS A 303 30.07 14.35 -24.70
N GLU A 304 30.45 15.57 -24.37
CA GLU A 304 30.09 16.25 -23.14
C GLU A 304 30.03 17.77 -23.33
N GLY A 305 29.28 18.45 -22.47
CA GLY A 305 29.19 19.90 -22.47
C GLY A 305 28.18 20.40 -21.45
N ASN A 306 28.12 21.71 -21.27
CA ASN A 306 27.19 22.32 -20.33
C ASN A 306 26.00 22.96 -21.06
N PHE A 307 24.84 22.87 -20.43
CA PHE A 307 23.68 23.69 -20.75
C PHE A 307 23.52 24.80 -19.71
N LYS A 308 22.95 25.93 -20.12
CA LYS A 308 22.46 26.97 -19.23
C LYS A 308 21.14 27.48 -19.80
N LEU A 309 20.07 27.42 -19.01
CA LEU A 309 18.72 27.79 -19.44
C LEU A 309 18.33 27.13 -20.77
N GLY A 310 18.47 25.80 -20.83
CA GLY A 310 18.08 25.00 -21.99
C GLY A 310 19.07 25.02 -23.17
N LYS A 311 20.00 25.99 -23.21
CA LYS A 311 20.90 26.27 -24.34
C LYS A 311 22.33 25.84 -24.07
N LYS A 312 23.06 25.40 -25.09
CA LYS A 312 24.49 25.09 -24.99
C LYS A 312 25.25 26.32 -24.49
N ASN A 313 26.07 26.12 -23.48
CA ASN A 313 26.88 27.19 -22.90
C ASN A 313 28.25 26.66 -22.48
N GLY A 314 29.30 27.43 -22.78
CA GLY A 314 30.68 27.03 -22.56
C GLY A 314 31.17 25.94 -23.51
N LYS A 315 32.14 25.16 -23.03
CA LYS A 315 32.87 24.17 -23.82
C LYS A 315 32.07 22.87 -24.03
N TRP A 316 32.02 22.44 -25.28
CA TRP A 316 31.48 21.17 -25.73
C TRP A 316 32.60 20.35 -26.35
N THR A 317 32.79 19.12 -25.88
CA THR A 317 33.81 18.19 -26.37
C THR A 317 33.14 16.97 -26.97
N TYR A 318 33.61 16.57 -28.14
CA TYR A 318 33.17 15.38 -28.87
C TYR A 318 34.38 14.47 -29.04
N PHE A 319 34.17 13.16 -29.00
CA PHE A 319 35.23 12.17 -29.03
C PHE A 319 35.07 11.24 -30.22
N HIS A 320 36.20 10.73 -30.72
CA HIS A 320 36.27 9.66 -31.71
C HIS A 320 35.97 8.30 -31.06
N PRO A 321 35.63 7.25 -31.83
CA PRO A 321 35.43 5.91 -31.29
C PRO A 321 36.64 5.38 -30.51
N ASN A 322 37.85 5.81 -30.86
CA ASN A 322 39.10 5.48 -30.16
C ASN A 322 39.28 6.22 -28.81
N GLY A 323 38.38 7.14 -28.44
CA GLY A 323 38.41 7.92 -27.21
C GLY A 323 39.23 9.21 -27.27
N LYS A 324 39.98 9.46 -28.35
CA LYS A 324 40.66 10.75 -28.56
C LYS A 324 39.63 11.84 -28.88
N LYS A 325 39.99 13.10 -28.64
CA LYS A 325 39.12 14.23 -28.97
C LYS A 325 38.90 14.28 -30.48
N LYS A 326 37.64 14.36 -30.88
CA LYS A 326 37.21 14.60 -32.25
C LYS A 326 37.11 16.10 -32.49
N ARG A 327 36.33 16.80 -31.66
CA ARG A 327 36.26 18.27 -31.72
C ARG A 327 35.88 18.91 -30.41
N VAL A 328 36.27 20.16 -30.25
CA VAL A 328 35.90 21.04 -29.15
C VAL A 328 35.25 22.27 -29.75
N GLU A 329 34.12 22.68 -29.20
CA GLU A 329 33.35 23.85 -29.61
C GLU A 329 33.04 24.68 -28.37
N ASN A 330 33.03 26.01 -28.48
CA ASN A 330 32.63 26.89 -27.39
C ASN A 330 31.35 27.64 -27.77
N TYR A 331 30.41 27.74 -26.84
CA TYR A 331 29.08 28.32 -27.07
C TYR A 331 28.71 29.37 -26.01
N ILE A 332 27.95 30.38 -26.42
CA ILE A 332 27.16 31.24 -25.54
C ILE A 332 25.73 31.20 -26.06
N ARG A 333 24.79 30.65 -25.27
CA ARG A 333 23.36 30.55 -25.62
C ARG A 333 23.14 29.97 -27.04
N ASP A 334 23.68 28.78 -27.29
CA ASP A 334 23.67 28.06 -28.58
C ASP A 334 24.46 28.69 -29.75
N ARG A 335 25.00 29.90 -29.60
CA ARG A 335 25.84 30.53 -30.63
C ARG A 335 27.31 30.19 -30.40
N LYS A 336 28.04 29.79 -31.46
CA LYS A 336 29.48 29.56 -31.39
C LYS A 336 30.19 30.84 -30.94
N ASN A 337 30.99 30.74 -29.89
CA ASN A 337 31.74 31.89 -29.36
C ASN A 337 33.04 31.41 -28.73
N GLY A 338 34.17 31.78 -29.33
CA GLY A 338 35.51 31.28 -29.02
C GLY A 338 36.01 30.29 -30.07
N LYS A 339 36.97 29.44 -29.69
CA LYS A 339 37.63 28.50 -30.60
C LYS A 339 36.78 27.25 -30.85
N LEU A 340 36.75 26.78 -32.09
CA LEU A 340 36.41 25.44 -32.50
C LEU A 340 37.70 24.75 -32.93
N ILE A 341 38.00 23.58 -32.36
CA ILE A 341 39.18 22.78 -32.74
C ILE A 341 38.69 21.40 -33.15
N LEU A 342 39.13 20.92 -34.30
CA LEU A 342 38.85 19.59 -34.85
C LEU A 342 40.17 18.84 -34.98
N TRP A 343 40.16 17.54 -34.69
CA TRP A 343 41.33 16.67 -34.78
C TRP A 343 41.03 15.46 -35.67
N TYR A 344 42.05 15.02 -36.41
CA TYR A 344 42.07 13.73 -37.07
C TYR A 344 42.07 12.58 -36.05
N GLU A 345 41.76 11.35 -36.49
CA GLU A 345 41.76 10.18 -35.60
C GLU A 345 43.14 9.85 -35.04
N ASN A 346 44.22 10.22 -35.77
CA ASN A 346 45.59 10.09 -35.30
C ASN A 346 45.90 11.01 -34.10
N GLY A 347 45.10 12.06 -33.87
CA GLY A 347 45.22 13.02 -32.78
C GLY A 347 45.85 14.36 -33.17
N GLN A 348 46.31 14.51 -34.42
CA GLN A 348 46.77 15.79 -34.95
C GLN A 348 45.59 16.73 -35.21
N LYS A 349 45.83 18.05 -35.11
CA LYS A 349 44.79 19.03 -35.41
C LYS A 349 44.48 18.97 -36.90
N GLN A 350 43.20 19.04 -37.23
CA GLN A 350 42.71 19.20 -38.61
C GLN A 350 42.41 20.66 -38.90
N ARG A 351 41.74 21.34 -37.96
CA ARG A 351 41.46 22.78 -38.07
C ARG A 351 41.18 23.44 -36.74
N GLU A 352 41.48 24.72 -36.67
CA GLU A 352 41.24 25.61 -35.53
C GLU A 352 40.58 26.87 -36.07
N GLU A 353 39.31 27.05 -35.75
CA GLU A 353 38.46 28.14 -36.24
C GLU A 353 38.06 29.01 -35.05
N SER A 354 38.04 30.33 -35.23
CA SER A 354 37.61 31.27 -34.19
C SER A 354 36.27 31.92 -34.55
N TYR A 355 35.38 32.04 -33.57
CA TYR A 355 34.03 32.57 -33.74
C TYR A 355 33.70 33.63 -32.69
N LYS A 356 32.86 34.61 -33.05
CA LYS A 356 32.28 35.59 -32.13
C LYS A 356 30.79 35.72 -32.41
N ASN A 357 29.95 35.45 -31.41
CA ASN A 357 28.48 35.53 -31.51
C ASN A 357 27.83 34.72 -32.67
N GLY A 358 28.50 33.67 -33.15
CA GLY A 358 28.05 32.85 -34.28
C GLY A 358 28.84 33.09 -35.57
N ASP A 359 29.47 34.26 -35.72
CA ASP A 359 30.16 34.66 -36.93
C ASP A 359 31.64 34.25 -36.92
N LYS A 360 32.20 34.01 -38.10
CA LYS A 360 33.64 33.74 -38.25
C LYS A 360 34.42 34.98 -37.82
N HIS A 361 35.41 34.82 -36.95
CA HIS A 361 36.19 35.95 -36.42
C HIS A 361 37.59 35.50 -36.00
N GLY A 362 38.63 36.27 -36.32
CA GLY A 362 40.01 35.94 -35.99
C GLY A 362 40.63 34.93 -36.97
N LYS A 363 41.68 34.23 -36.52
CA LYS A 363 42.44 33.30 -37.35
C LYS A 363 41.76 31.93 -37.44
N TRP A 364 41.75 31.39 -38.64
CA TRP A 364 41.30 30.07 -39.02
C TRP A 364 42.50 29.33 -39.60
N ILE A 365 42.87 28.19 -39.01
CA ILE A 365 44.09 27.45 -39.38
C ILE A 365 43.68 26.03 -39.73
N TYR A 366 44.22 25.51 -40.82
CA TYR A 366 43.96 24.19 -41.36
C TYR A 366 45.28 23.44 -41.48
N TRP A 367 45.24 22.14 -41.19
CA TRP A 367 46.40 21.26 -41.27
C TRP A 367 46.03 20.00 -42.03
N PHE A 368 46.98 19.46 -42.78
CA PHE A 368 46.93 18.12 -43.32
C PHE A 368 47.00 17.07 -42.20
N ASP A 369 46.65 15.82 -42.52
CA ASP A 369 46.67 14.70 -41.57
C ASP A 369 48.07 14.27 -41.12
N ASN A 370 49.12 14.77 -41.80
CA ASN A 370 50.53 14.66 -41.41
C ASN A 370 51.00 15.79 -40.47
N GLY A 371 50.15 16.81 -40.26
CA GLY A 371 50.37 17.90 -39.30
C GLY A 371 51.00 19.15 -39.91
N ARG A 372 51.31 19.14 -41.22
CA ARG A 372 51.75 20.32 -41.97
C ARG A 372 50.58 21.30 -42.16
N LEU A 373 50.88 22.59 -42.24
CA LEU A 373 49.87 23.64 -42.44
C LEU A 373 49.32 23.56 -43.86
N GLU A 374 48.01 23.46 -44.01
CA GLU A 374 47.36 23.48 -45.33
C GLU A 374 47.04 24.91 -45.74
N LYS A 375 46.39 25.67 -44.85
CA LYS A 375 46.07 27.07 -45.08
C LYS A 375 45.76 27.82 -43.79
N GLU A 376 45.91 29.14 -43.87
CA GLU A 376 45.53 30.08 -42.82
C GLU A 376 44.64 31.17 -43.42
N GLU A 377 43.54 31.48 -42.76
CA GLU A 377 42.61 32.53 -43.15
C GLU A 377 42.35 33.45 -41.95
N LYS A 378 42.09 34.73 -42.21
CA LYS A 378 41.69 35.68 -41.16
C LYS A 378 40.31 36.21 -41.49
N PHE A 379 39.42 36.24 -40.50
CA PHE A 379 38.06 36.73 -40.65
C PHE A 379 37.77 37.88 -39.68
N SER A 380 36.92 38.81 -40.10
CA SER A 380 36.29 39.80 -39.23
C SER A 380 34.80 39.87 -39.55
N ASN A 381 33.95 39.62 -38.55
CA ASN A 381 32.49 39.65 -38.66
C ASN A 381 31.95 38.84 -39.84
N GLY A 382 32.46 37.63 -40.03
CA GLY A 382 32.05 36.71 -41.09
C GLY A 382 32.77 36.93 -42.44
N VAL A 383 33.43 38.07 -42.65
CA VAL A 383 34.12 38.40 -43.90
C VAL A 383 35.59 38.00 -43.82
N GLN A 384 36.10 37.34 -44.86
CA GLN A 384 37.52 37.01 -44.97
C GLN A 384 38.32 38.28 -45.27
N THR A 385 39.36 38.54 -44.47
CA THR A 385 40.23 39.72 -44.60
C THR A 385 41.64 39.38 -45.08
N ASP A 386 42.07 38.13 -44.94
CA ASP A 386 43.40 37.65 -45.33
C ASP A 386 43.39 36.12 -45.54
N GLY A 387 44.34 35.59 -46.29
CA GLY A 387 44.45 34.17 -46.61
C GLY A 387 45.84 33.77 -47.14
N LYS A 388 46.37 32.63 -46.67
CA LYS A 388 47.60 31.99 -47.13
C LYS A 388 47.36 30.50 -47.35
N HIS A 389 47.88 29.94 -48.44
CA HIS A 389 47.87 28.52 -48.74
C HIS A 389 49.30 28.00 -48.82
N TYR A 390 49.52 26.74 -48.46
CA TYR A 390 50.84 26.12 -48.48
C TYR A 390 50.77 24.81 -49.25
N ASP A 391 51.62 24.70 -50.28
CA ASP A 391 51.81 23.49 -51.07
C ASP A 391 53.15 22.85 -50.69
N TYR A 392 53.16 21.52 -50.59
CA TYR A 392 54.36 20.75 -50.29
C TYR A 392 54.62 19.76 -51.42
N PHE A 393 55.84 19.76 -51.94
CA PHE A 393 56.31 18.80 -52.93
C PHE A 393 57.21 17.77 -52.23
N ASP A 394 57.00 16.49 -52.51
CA ASP A 394 57.89 15.43 -52.06
C ASP A 394 59.18 15.51 -52.89
N ASN A 395 60.33 15.56 -52.21
CA ASN A 395 61.66 15.58 -52.85
C ASN A 395 62.13 14.17 -53.19
#